data_AF-R7EXD8-F1
#
_entry.id   AF-R7EXD8-F1
#
_cell.length_a   1.000
_cell.length_b   1.000
_cell.length_c   1.000
_cell.angle_alpha   90.00
_cell.angle_beta   90.00
_cell.angle_gamma   90.00
#
_symmetry.space_group_name_H-M   'P 1'
#
loop_
_entity.id
_entity.type
_entity.pdbx_description
1 polymer ?
#
loop_
_entity_poly.entity_id
_entity_poly.type
_entity_poly.pdbx_seq_one_letter_code
_entity_poly.pdbx_strand_id
1 'polypeptide(L)'
;MNTFKTLALGVVLAGFGIADAAAAVPAGPVFATFVSDKGLRAKESERYAQVYVKSSNVGDTVFFQFGEGAKIDTLVLTKANTLVNIKKTGLEGAGTVVKIWAPQTVWFLNINNNDATSFTPGTCATSVREFRCENDSLNNMDFLPQMQALEYLVSSNNRRVKSITVNNPNLQRLQLGKMPNLASLTVNAPVLYEFKLDMPLIPSLDVSGCPALKTFTLTKAPNLASLKLSTGQVLESFTLSGSEKLAALELKDMPKLKTVQVYENPGLANVSLGNLPALVTMWLRQNHLTDYSISNLPALRTLVLSNNPFTKLDINLPDLTSVTIDQCNLDTIDLRKLTVLKSCYVRKGNVKCVLFADNALQNTATTFVLTENRMGISQLPPRPAKMNASLNYYAPQAQPQLPTTIKAEELLDLSDWTTGHTLDGTVPSVITWETKFEEALVEGTDYSVQNGKYKFLHEIEDSVRCYITNKAFPAFARTVDSKGNVTDYRIISNFIKVDKKQGVTSLDSQSEVSVKAAGNLTIEIEGLPAEAPVFVYAADGSEVAEAKGSTDTTIKLPAAGLYIVRAAGRSFKIYVK
;
A
#
# COMPACT_ATOMS: atom_id res chain seq x y z
N MET A 1 5.82 13.00 3.54
CA MET A 1 6.46 14.34 3.57
C MET A 1 6.75 14.70 5.02
N ASN A 2 7.98 14.48 5.47
CA ASN A 2 8.59 15.13 6.64
C ASN A 2 10.06 15.27 6.28
N THR A 3 10.39 16.44 5.75
CA THR A 3 11.74 16.86 5.33
C THR A 3 12.59 17.08 6.57
N PHE A 4 13.38 16.08 6.95
CA PHE A 4 14.47 16.29 7.91
C PHE A 4 15.53 17.13 7.22
N LYS A 5 15.76 18.33 7.75
CA LYS A 5 16.84 19.23 7.34
C LYS A 5 18.16 18.47 7.44
N THR A 6 18.73 18.13 6.29
CA THR A 6 20.18 17.99 6.13
C THR A 6 20.79 19.28 6.67
N LEU A 7 21.58 19.22 7.74
CA LEU A 7 22.36 20.39 8.17
C LEU A 7 23.30 20.75 7.01
N ALA A 8 22.97 21.82 6.30
CA ALA A 8 23.91 22.49 5.41
C ALA A 8 25.09 22.96 6.27
N LEU A 9 26.25 22.33 6.10
CA LEU A 9 27.50 22.78 6.71
C LEU A 9 27.85 24.15 6.12
N GLY A 10 27.78 25.20 6.94
CA GLY A 10 28.47 26.45 6.65
C GLY A 10 29.97 26.22 6.72
N VAL A 11 30.64 26.15 5.56
CA VAL A 11 32.08 26.00 5.45
C VAL A 11 32.73 27.37 5.67
N VAL A 12 33.52 27.52 6.73
CA VAL A 12 34.48 28.62 6.86
C VAL A 12 35.81 28.11 6.33
N LEU A 13 36.21 28.56 5.14
CA LEU A 13 37.55 28.36 4.61
C LEU A 13 38.52 29.27 5.37
N ALA A 14 39.31 28.70 6.30
CA ALA A 14 40.43 29.40 6.90
C ALA A 14 41.64 29.31 5.96
N GLY A 15 42.27 30.45 5.67
CA GLY A 15 43.50 30.52 4.87
C GLY A 15 44.67 29.82 5.57
N PHE A 16 45.42 29.01 4.82
CA PHE A 16 46.52 28.21 5.32
C PHE A 16 47.83 29.03 5.35
N GLY A 17 48.51 29.03 6.50
CA GLY A 17 49.93 29.37 6.58
C GLY A 17 50.75 28.12 6.28
N ILE A 18 51.58 28.18 5.23
CA ILE A 18 52.49 27.10 4.85
C ILE A 18 53.78 27.30 5.66
N ALA A 19 53.99 26.50 6.72
CA ALA A 19 55.27 26.50 7.42
C ALA A 19 56.22 25.53 6.70
N ASP A 20 57.29 26.08 6.14
CA ASP A 20 58.31 25.34 5.39
C ASP A 20 59.40 24.86 6.35
N ALA A 21 59.21 23.67 6.90
CA ALA A 21 60.25 22.83 7.50
C ALA A 21 59.69 21.40 7.56
N ALA A 22 60.54 20.38 7.35
CA ALA A 22 60.17 19.01 7.67
C ALA A 22 59.91 18.91 9.18
N ALA A 23 58.67 19.15 9.62
CA ALA A 23 58.29 19.03 11.01
C ALA A 23 58.55 17.59 11.45
N ALA A 24 59.33 17.42 12.52
CA ALA A 24 59.52 16.12 13.14
C ALA A 24 58.15 15.52 13.49
N VAL A 25 58.00 14.20 13.33
CA VAL A 25 56.78 13.48 13.70
C VAL A 25 56.38 13.90 15.13
N PRO A 26 55.13 14.36 15.36
CA PRO A 26 54.69 14.76 16.69
C PRO A 26 55.00 13.67 17.71
N ALA A 27 55.64 14.05 18.82
CA ALA A 27 55.91 13.13 19.90
C ALA A 27 54.58 12.69 20.54
N GLY A 28 54.39 11.38 20.71
CA GLY A 28 53.20 10.81 21.36
C GLY A 28 52.41 9.84 20.48
N PRO A 29 51.42 9.16 21.08
CA PRO A 29 50.61 8.17 20.38
C PRO A 29 49.72 8.81 19.32
N VAL A 30 49.49 8.09 18.23
CA VAL A 30 48.59 8.51 17.15
C VAL A 30 47.15 8.62 17.69
N PHE A 31 46.46 9.69 17.30
CA PHE A 31 45.07 9.93 17.69
C PHE A 31 44.11 9.01 16.93
N ALA A 32 44.25 8.94 15.61
CA ALA A 32 43.50 8.03 14.76
C ALA A 32 44.30 7.75 13.48
N THR A 33 44.04 6.61 12.86
CA THR A 33 44.56 6.28 11.53
C THR A 33 43.43 5.76 10.65
N PHE A 34 43.41 6.12 9.37
CA PHE A 34 42.58 5.46 8.37
C PHE A 34 43.36 5.26 7.08
N VAL A 35 42.99 4.23 6.32
CA VAL A 35 43.55 4.00 4.98
C VAL A 35 42.53 4.48 3.96
N SER A 36 42.92 5.41 3.10
CA SER A 36 42.11 5.90 1.99
C SER A 36 42.53 5.23 0.70
N ASP A 37 41.61 4.51 0.07
CA ASP A 37 41.81 3.92 -1.26
C ASP A 37 41.37 4.87 -2.38
N LYS A 38 41.18 6.18 -2.11
CA LYS A 38 40.96 7.24 -3.13
C LYS A 38 39.90 6.95 -4.20
N GLY A 39 39.00 6.02 -3.96
CA GLY A 39 38.13 5.41 -4.95
C GLY A 39 36.73 5.99 -4.98
N LEU A 40 36.58 7.21 -5.52
CA LEU A 40 35.36 7.66 -6.20
C LEU A 40 35.63 8.57 -7.42
N ARG A 41 36.89 8.92 -7.72
CA ARG A 41 37.24 9.80 -8.85
C ARG A 41 38.28 9.17 -9.77
N ALA A 42 37.98 9.18 -11.07
CA ALA A 42 38.79 8.52 -12.10
C ALA A 42 40.14 9.22 -12.34
N LYS A 43 40.24 10.53 -12.11
CA LYS A 43 41.47 11.30 -12.32
C LYS A 43 42.24 11.50 -11.02
N GLU A 44 43.55 11.25 -11.07
CA GLU A 44 44.45 11.38 -9.93
C GLU A 44 44.52 12.82 -9.37
N SER A 45 44.47 13.82 -10.26
CA SER A 45 44.41 15.24 -9.90
C SER A 45 43.15 15.64 -9.12
N GLU A 46 42.10 14.83 -9.18
CA GLU A 46 40.85 15.08 -8.45
C GLU A 46 40.77 14.30 -7.12
N ARG A 47 41.75 13.45 -6.82
CA ARG A 47 41.79 12.67 -5.58
C ARG A 47 42.13 13.58 -4.41
N TYR A 48 41.40 13.41 -3.32
CA TYR A 48 41.66 14.14 -2.08
C TYR A 48 41.32 13.30 -0.86
N ALA A 49 41.92 13.66 0.27
CA ALA A 49 41.46 13.25 1.58
C ALA A 49 41.15 14.51 2.40
N GLN A 50 40.11 14.44 3.23
CA GLN A 50 39.67 15.54 4.08
C GLN A 50 39.31 15.03 5.46
N VAL A 51 39.65 15.80 6.49
CA VAL A 51 39.28 15.46 7.86
C VAL A 51 38.73 16.71 8.52
N TYR A 52 37.59 16.55 9.19
CA TYR A 52 36.99 17.60 9.98
C TYR A 52 37.12 17.27 11.48
N VAL A 53 37.42 18.29 12.28
CA VAL A 53 37.60 18.17 13.73
C VAL A 53 36.90 19.32 14.46
N LYS A 54 36.56 19.09 15.72
CA LYS A 54 36.23 20.14 16.70
C LYS A 54 36.96 19.83 18.01
N SER A 55 37.42 20.88 18.68
CA SER A 55 37.95 20.78 20.05
C SER A 55 37.15 21.65 21.01
N SER A 56 37.09 21.25 22.28
CA SER A 56 36.58 22.10 23.36
C SER A 56 37.51 23.27 23.68
N ASN A 57 38.78 23.22 23.28
CA ASN A 57 39.79 24.21 23.65
C ASN A 57 40.21 25.08 22.46
N VAL A 58 40.46 26.35 22.75
CA VAL A 58 41.05 27.30 21.81
C VAL A 58 42.57 27.12 21.80
N GLY A 59 43.19 27.15 20.62
CA GLY A 59 44.64 27.04 20.46
C GLY A 59 45.17 25.61 20.31
N ASP A 60 44.29 24.60 20.44
CA ASP A 60 44.65 23.22 20.17
C ASP A 60 45.20 23.05 18.76
N THR A 61 46.27 22.28 18.64
CA THR A 61 46.91 21.99 17.36
C THR A 61 46.70 20.53 16.99
N VAL A 62 46.26 20.29 15.76
CA VAL A 62 46.06 18.96 15.19
C VAL A 62 47.02 18.78 14.02
N PHE A 63 47.72 17.65 13.99
CA PHE A 63 48.69 17.31 12.96
C PHE A 63 48.16 16.18 12.09
N PHE A 64 48.42 16.26 10.78
CA PHE A 64 47.96 15.30 9.79
C PHE A 64 49.11 14.86 8.89
N GLN A 65 49.23 13.56 8.66
CA GLN A 65 50.16 13.00 7.67
C GLN A 65 49.36 12.19 6.65
N PHE A 66 49.43 12.57 5.38
CA PHE A 66 48.72 11.93 4.27
C PHE A 66 49.68 11.09 3.41
N GLY A 67 49.95 9.86 3.84
CA GLY A 67 50.92 8.95 3.23
C GLY A 67 52.17 8.77 4.09
N GLU A 68 52.74 7.56 4.08
CA GLU A 68 53.98 7.30 4.81
C GLU A 68 55.12 8.18 4.28
N GLY A 69 55.84 8.82 5.19
CA GLY A 69 56.93 9.76 4.85
C GLY A 69 56.47 11.11 4.27
N ALA A 70 55.17 11.35 4.10
CA ALA A 70 54.67 12.64 3.62
C ALA A 70 54.91 13.76 4.66
N LYS A 71 55.00 15.01 4.17
CA LYS A 71 55.05 16.21 5.02
C LYS A 71 53.83 16.24 5.96
N ILE A 72 54.06 16.66 7.19
CA ILE A 72 53.02 16.78 8.21
C ILE A 72 52.37 18.16 8.08
N ASP A 73 51.08 18.17 7.79
CA ASP A 73 50.28 19.38 7.78
C ASP A 73 49.80 19.70 9.21
N THR A 74 49.77 20.99 9.56
CA THR A 74 49.40 21.48 10.90
C THR A 74 48.13 22.32 10.84
N LEU A 75 47.20 22.08 11.76
CA LEU A 75 45.94 22.82 11.88
C LEU A 75 45.78 23.37 13.31
N VAL A 76 45.76 24.69 13.46
CA VAL A 76 45.49 25.35 14.74
C VAL A 76 43.99 25.68 14.85
N LEU A 77 43.35 25.21 15.93
CA LEU A 77 41.94 25.42 16.21
C LEU A 77 41.74 26.76 16.93
N THR A 78 41.47 27.81 16.16
CA THR A 78 41.38 29.19 16.66
C THR A 78 40.10 29.51 17.44
N LYS A 79 39.10 28.62 17.43
CA LYS A 79 37.84 28.75 18.17
C LYS A 79 37.39 27.40 18.71
N ALA A 80 36.95 27.38 19.98
CA ALA A 80 36.35 26.20 20.58
C ALA A 80 35.04 25.82 19.86
N ASN A 81 34.78 24.51 19.79
CA ASN A 81 33.57 23.87 19.24
C ASN A 81 33.22 24.26 17.80
N THR A 82 34.15 24.89 17.09
CA THR A 82 33.97 25.29 15.69
C THR A 82 34.45 24.17 14.79
N LEU A 83 33.66 23.85 13.78
CA LEU A 83 34.03 22.87 12.77
C LEU A 83 35.15 23.42 11.90
N VAL A 84 36.30 22.76 11.90
CA VAL A 84 37.44 23.11 11.05
C VAL A 84 37.85 21.86 10.29
N ASN A 85 38.36 22.02 9.07
CA ASN A 85 38.80 20.91 8.25
C ASN A 85 40.17 21.15 7.65
N ILE A 86 40.82 20.05 7.31
CA ILE A 86 41.95 20.01 6.41
C ILE A 86 41.58 19.19 5.18
N LYS A 87 42.10 19.57 4.01
CA LYS A 87 41.90 18.84 2.75
C LYS A 87 43.22 18.78 2.00
N LYS A 88 43.65 17.57 1.66
CA LYS A 88 44.84 17.31 0.84
C LYS A 88 44.43 16.77 -0.53
N THR A 89 44.83 17.44 -1.60
CA THR A 89 44.56 17.04 -2.99
C THR A 89 45.79 16.42 -3.64
N GLY A 90 45.62 15.73 -4.77
CA GLY A 90 46.74 15.21 -5.57
C GLY A 90 47.49 14.07 -4.89
N LEU A 91 46.79 13.25 -4.10
CA LEU A 91 47.40 12.13 -3.42
C LEU A 91 47.76 11.02 -4.45
N GLU A 92 48.97 10.45 -4.40
CA GLU A 92 49.49 9.40 -5.31
C GLU A 92 49.14 7.95 -4.89
N GLY A 93 48.65 7.11 -5.82
CA GLY A 93 48.38 5.66 -5.57
C GLY A 93 47.14 5.32 -4.71
N ALA A 94 46.76 4.05 -4.58
CA ALA A 94 45.75 3.59 -3.60
C ALA A 94 46.39 3.30 -2.22
N GLY A 95 45.62 3.08 -1.16
CA GLY A 95 46.17 2.69 0.15
C GLY A 95 46.86 3.80 0.93
N THR A 96 46.49 5.07 0.73
CA THR A 96 47.12 6.18 1.46
C THR A 96 46.75 6.13 2.93
N VAL A 97 47.75 5.89 3.78
CA VAL A 97 47.62 5.93 5.23
C VAL A 97 47.54 7.38 5.70
N VAL A 98 46.44 7.75 6.36
CA VAL A 98 46.27 9.06 6.99
C VAL A 98 46.42 8.91 8.50
N LYS A 99 47.45 9.53 9.07
CA LYS A 99 47.68 9.57 10.53
C LYS A 99 47.30 10.94 11.07
N ILE A 100 46.64 10.96 12.21
CA ILE A 100 46.20 12.17 12.91
C ILE A 100 46.82 12.17 14.30
N TRP A 101 47.38 13.29 14.74
CA TRP A 101 47.74 13.55 16.14
C TRP A 101 46.94 14.74 16.64
N ALA A 102 46.23 14.56 17.75
CA ALA A 102 45.32 15.55 18.31
C ALA A 102 45.28 15.43 19.84
N PRO A 103 45.04 16.54 20.56
CA PRO A 103 44.83 16.51 21.99
C PRO A 103 43.47 15.85 22.35
N GLN A 104 43.35 15.37 23.59
CA GLN A 104 42.14 14.69 24.10
C GLN A 104 40.91 15.61 24.24
N THR A 105 41.09 16.91 24.01
CA THR A 105 40.04 17.93 23.92
C THR A 105 39.33 17.93 22.56
N VAL A 106 39.91 17.26 21.55
CA VAL A 106 39.23 16.95 20.29
C VAL A 106 38.17 15.87 20.52
N TRP A 107 36.90 16.27 20.36
CA TRP A 107 35.74 15.43 20.66
C TRP A 107 34.89 15.07 19.44
N PHE A 108 35.16 15.69 18.28
CA PHE A 108 34.48 15.41 17.01
C PHE A 108 35.51 15.02 15.97
N LEU A 109 35.25 13.92 15.26
CA LEU A 109 36.05 13.48 14.12
C LEU A 109 35.13 13.06 12.97
N ASN A 110 35.37 13.61 11.79
CA ASN A 110 34.64 13.25 10.59
C ASN A 110 35.62 13.00 9.45
N ILE A 111 35.52 11.79 8.89
CA ILE A 111 36.31 11.29 7.77
C ILE A 111 35.42 10.99 6.55
N ASN A 112 34.28 11.66 6.42
CA ASN A 112 33.35 11.41 5.32
C ASN A 112 34.00 11.69 3.94
N ASN A 113 33.65 10.85 2.97
CA ASN A 113 34.03 10.95 1.56
C ASN A 113 35.55 10.82 1.34
N ASN A 114 36.23 9.99 2.14
CA ASN A 114 37.63 9.68 1.95
C ASN A 114 37.87 8.39 1.17
N ASP A 115 36.81 7.63 0.85
CA ASP A 115 36.95 6.24 0.41
C ASP A 115 37.83 5.44 1.40
N ALA A 116 37.60 5.68 2.70
CA ALA A 116 38.36 5.00 3.73
C ALA A 116 38.02 3.50 3.72
N THR A 117 39.02 2.62 3.68
CA THR A 117 38.83 1.16 3.71
C THR A 117 39.09 0.55 5.07
N SER A 118 39.76 1.28 5.96
CA SER A 118 39.93 0.93 7.37
C SER A 118 39.91 2.18 8.24
N PHE A 119 39.59 2.00 9.51
CA PHE A 119 39.77 3.00 10.55
C PHE A 119 40.30 2.30 11.80
N THR A 120 41.40 2.81 12.34
CA THR A 120 42.03 2.33 13.56
C THR A 120 41.98 3.47 14.58
N PRO A 121 41.23 3.29 15.69
CA PRO A 121 41.18 4.29 16.74
C PRO A 121 42.50 4.20 17.51
N GLY A 122 43.16 5.34 17.67
CA GLY A 122 44.29 5.48 18.58
C GLY A 122 43.78 6.07 19.90
N THR A 123 44.40 7.16 20.35
CA THR A 123 43.91 7.87 21.55
C THR A 123 42.56 8.57 21.36
N CYS A 124 41.99 8.62 20.16
CA CYS A 124 40.65 9.16 19.92
C CYS A 124 39.55 8.32 20.57
N ALA A 125 39.82 7.04 20.87
CA ALA A 125 38.90 6.10 21.51
C ALA A 125 38.26 6.63 22.81
N THR A 126 39.01 7.47 23.54
CA THR A 126 38.63 8.01 24.85
C THR A 126 38.16 9.46 24.82
N SER A 127 38.25 10.16 23.68
CA SER A 127 37.85 11.58 23.59
C SER A 127 36.76 11.86 22.56
N VAL A 128 36.69 11.10 21.48
CA VAL A 128 35.74 11.35 20.39
C VAL A 128 34.34 10.91 20.79
N ARG A 129 33.47 11.90 21.00
CA ARG A 129 32.05 11.75 21.30
C ARG A 129 31.19 11.67 20.05
N GLU A 130 31.63 12.25 18.94
CA GLU A 130 30.93 12.18 17.66
C GLU A 130 31.88 11.76 16.55
N PHE A 131 31.58 10.61 15.93
CA PHE A 131 32.33 10.08 14.80
C PHE A 131 31.46 9.97 13.56
N ARG A 132 31.96 10.47 12.43
CA ARG A 132 31.31 10.35 11.13
C ARG A 132 32.24 9.72 10.09
N CYS A 133 31.74 8.70 9.42
CA CYS A 133 32.43 7.99 8.34
C CYS A 133 31.42 7.59 7.25
N GLU A 134 30.96 8.57 6.48
CA GLU A 134 29.97 8.40 5.42
C GLU A 134 30.60 8.44 4.04
N ASN A 135 30.05 7.64 3.12
CA ASN A 135 30.53 7.48 1.74
C ASN A 135 32.01 7.04 1.68
N ASP A 136 32.32 6.07 2.52
CA ASP A 136 33.61 5.38 2.56
C ASP A 136 33.45 3.93 2.08
N SER A 137 34.55 3.20 2.02
CA SER A 137 34.61 1.79 1.61
C SER A 137 35.09 0.89 2.75
N LEU A 138 34.69 1.20 3.99
CA LEU A 138 35.18 0.50 5.18
C LEU A 138 34.92 -1.00 5.05
N ASN A 139 35.97 -1.80 5.22
CA ASN A 139 35.86 -3.26 5.12
C ASN A 139 35.15 -3.86 6.35
N ASN A 140 35.29 -3.23 7.51
CA ASN A 140 34.65 -3.60 8.77
C ASN A 140 34.46 -2.36 9.66
N MET A 141 33.83 -2.54 10.83
CA MET A 141 33.72 -1.53 11.88
C MET A 141 34.20 -2.07 13.24
N ASP A 142 35.27 -2.86 13.24
CA ASP A 142 35.78 -3.53 14.45
C ASP A 142 36.40 -2.54 15.47
N PHE A 143 36.54 -1.27 15.06
CA PHE A 143 36.92 -0.16 15.92
C PHE A 143 35.82 0.25 16.91
N LEU A 144 34.54 -0.02 16.60
CA LEU A 144 33.43 0.51 17.38
C LEU A 144 33.51 0.11 18.86
N PRO A 145 33.79 -1.16 19.22
CA PRO A 145 33.96 -1.54 20.62
C PRO A 145 35.08 -0.83 21.38
N GLN A 146 36.03 -0.19 20.68
CA GLN A 146 37.12 0.55 21.32
C GLN A 146 36.73 2.01 21.61
N MET A 147 35.76 2.57 20.89
CA MET A 147 35.35 3.97 20.98
C MET A 147 34.46 4.24 22.21
N GLN A 148 35.00 4.13 23.42
CA GLN A 148 34.25 4.16 24.68
C GLN A 148 33.63 5.53 25.03
N ALA A 149 34.18 6.62 24.49
CA ALA A 149 33.62 7.97 24.65
C ALA A 149 32.48 8.29 23.65
N LEU A 150 32.19 7.39 22.70
CA LEU A 150 31.28 7.67 21.59
C LEU A 150 29.83 7.83 22.05
N GLU A 151 29.26 9.00 21.75
CA GLU A 151 27.86 9.35 21.97
C GLU A 151 27.05 9.33 20.66
N TYR A 152 27.70 9.63 19.53
CA TYR A 152 27.06 9.76 18.22
C TYR A 152 27.87 9.07 17.13
N LEU A 153 27.28 8.07 16.46
CA LEU A 153 27.83 7.47 15.24
C LEU A 153 26.94 7.79 14.05
N VAL A 154 27.54 8.36 13.01
CA VAL A 154 26.91 8.49 11.69
C VAL A 154 27.79 7.79 10.66
N SER A 155 27.29 6.71 10.09
CA SER A 155 27.93 6.02 9.00
C SER A 155 26.92 5.70 7.92
N SER A 156 27.24 6.04 6.69
CA SER A 156 26.36 5.83 5.56
C SER A 156 27.15 5.30 4.37
N ASN A 157 26.55 4.44 3.56
CA ASN A 157 27.10 3.99 2.28
C ASN A 157 28.46 3.25 2.40
N ASN A 158 28.75 2.63 3.55
CA ASN A 158 29.89 1.74 3.73
C ASN A 158 29.55 0.31 3.26
N ARG A 159 29.53 0.14 1.95
CA ARG A 159 28.95 -1.05 1.31
C ARG A 159 29.73 -2.34 1.55
N ARG A 160 30.98 -2.30 2.01
CA ARG A 160 31.77 -3.52 2.26
C ARG A 160 31.57 -4.12 3.65
N VAL A 161 31.01 -3.35 4.59
CA VAL A 161 30.77 -3.80 5.96
C VAL A 161 29.69 -4.88 5.99
N LYS A 162 30.06 -6.06 6.50
CA LYS A 162 29.17 -7.22 6.62
C LYS A 162 28.62 -7.44 8.04
N SER A 163 29.36 -6.99 9.04
CA SER A 163 29.02 -7.20 10.44
C SER A 163 29.39 -5.98 11.27
N ILE A 164 28.56 -5.66 12.26
CA ILE A 164 28.79 -4.57 13.22
C ILE A 164 28.44 -5.06 14.62
N THR A 165 29.29 -4.74 15.59
CA THR A 165 29.03 -4.93 17.02
C THR A 165 29.05 -3.56 17.71
N VAL A 166 27.95 -3.22 18.38
CA VAL A 166 27.80 -1.99 19.15
C VAL A 166 27.65 -2.35 20.62
N ASN A 167 28.62 -1.99 21.44
CA ASN A 167 28.64 -2.16 22.90
C ASN A 167 29.11 -0.87 23.62
N ASN A 168 28.97 0.27 22.97
CA ASN A 168 29.39 1.58 23.46
C ASN A 168 28.43 2.06 24.56
N PRO A 169 28.87 2.21 25.83
CA PRO A 169 27.98 2.47 26.95
C PRO A 169 27.35 3.87 26.92
N ASN A 170 28.01 4.82 26.25
CA ASN A 170 27.59 6.21 26.15
C ASN A 170 26.85 6.54 24.84
N LEU A 171 26.65 5.55 23.96
CA LEU A 171 26.09 5.79 22.64
C LEU A 171 24.62 6.17 22.73
N GLN A 172 24.32 7.38 22.26
CA GLN A 172 23.02 8.04 22.31
C GLN A 172 22.30 8.00 20.97
N ARG A 173 23.05 8.10 19.86
CA ARG A 173 22.50 7.98 18.49
C ARG A 173 23.36 7.07 17.61
N LEU A 174 22.69 6.16 16.92
CA LEU A 174 23.28 5.27 15.94
C LEU A 174 22.56 5.45 14.60
N GLN A 175 23.27 5.98 13.60
CA GLN A 175 22.76 6.12 12.24
C GLN A 175 23.63 5.33 11.26
N LEU A 176 23.04 4.28 10.69
CA LEU A 176 23.63 3.39 9.71
C LEU A 176 22.83 3.47 8.40
N GLY A 177 23.21 4.37 7.49
CA GLY A 177 22.50 4.61 6.23
C GLY A 177 23.02 3.74 5.08
N LYS A 178 22.16 3.24 4.18
CA LYS A 178 22.57 2.51 2.97
C LYS A 178 23.65 1.46 3.24
N MET A 179 23.31 0.41 3.98
CA MET A 179 24.22 -0.67 4.38
C MET A 179 23.93 -2.00 3.66
N PRO A 180 24.01 -2.05 2.30
CA PRO A 180 23.43 -3.12 1.47
C PRO A 180 24.04 -4.51 1.65
N ASN A 181 25.17 -4.65 2.35
CA ASN A 181 25.81 -5.94 2.62
C ASN A 181 25.88 -6.28 4.12
N LEU A 182 25.27 -5.46 4.99
CA LEU A 182 25.27 -5.70 6.44
C LEU A 182 24.37 -6.90 6.76
N ALA A 183 24.98 -8.05 7.03
CA ALA A 183 24.30 -9.32 7.29
C ALA A 183 24.18 -9.64 8.79
N SER A 184 24.97 -8.99 9.65
CA SER A 184 24.92 -9.15 11.10
C SER A 184 25.03 -7.81 11.82
N LEU A 185 24.18 -7.59 12.83
CA LEU A 185 24.25 -6.43 13.72
C LEU A 185 23.91 -6.86 15.14
N THR A 186 24.84 -6.63 16.07
CA THR A 186 24.60 -6.77 17.51
C THR A 186 24.58 -5.38 18.14
N VAL A 187 23.54 -5.07 18.93
CA VAL A 187 23.41 -3.76 19.60
C VAL A 187 23.11 -3.94 21.09
N ASN A 188 24.02 -3.43 21.91
CA ASN A 188 23.86 -3.28 23.35
C ASN A 188 24.34 -1.88 23.75
N ALA A 189 23.43 -0.91 23.76
CA ALA A 189 23.71 0.48 24.06
C ALA A 189 22.62 1.03 25.00
N PRO A 190 22.85 1.02 26.33
CA PRO A 190 21.79 1.21 27.31
C PRO A 190 21.16 2.62 27.28
N VAL A 191 21.91 3.62 26.83
CA VAL A 191 21.48 5.02 26.73
C VAL A 191 21.08 5.45 25.31
N LEU A 192 21.01 4.49 24.37
CA LEU A 192 20.65 4.77 22.97
C LEU A 192 19.20 5.23 22.89
N TYR A 193 18.98 6.49 22.49
CA TYR A 193 17.64 7.03 22.30
C TYR A 193 17.22 7.15 20.84
N GLU A 194 18.15 7.12 19.89
CA GLU A 194 17.86 7.16 18.45
C GLU A 194 18.60 6.05 17.69
N PHE A 195 17.85 5.17 17.05
CA PHE A 195 18.35 4.11 16.19
C PHE A 195 17.81 4.28 14.76
N LYS A 196 18.71 4.31 13.78
CA LYS A 196 18.37 4.32 12.37
C LYS A 196 19.25 3.34 11.60
N LEU A 197 18.62 2.43 10.86
CA LEU A 197 19.27 1.49 9.97
C LEU A 197 18.53 1.42 8.62
N ASP A 198 19.26 1.57 7.52
CA ASP A 198 18.71 1.53 6.17
C ASP A 198 19.46 0.54 5.26
N MET A 199 18.69 -0.22 4.49
CA MET A 199 19.15 -1.24 3.54
C MET A 199 20.01 -2.38 4.12
N PRO A 200 19.78 -2.93 5.33
CA PRO A 200 20.55 -4.08 5.78
C PRO A 200 20.06 -5.38 5.14
N LEU A 201 20.91 -6.42 5.17
CA LEU A 201 20.56 -7.81 4.85
C LEU A 201 20.46 -8.70 6.10
N ILE A 202 20.32 -8.10 7.29
CA ILE A 202 20.21 -8.81 8.56
C ILE A 202 18.96 -9.72 8.58
N PRO A 203 19.06 -10.97 9.05
CA PRO A 203 17.92 -11.86 9.21
C PRO A 203 17.12 -11.58 10.50
N SER A 204 17.78 -11.00 11.49
CA SER A 204 17.17 -10.69 12.80
C SER A 204 17.79 -9.44 13.40
N LEU A 205 17.03 -8.74 14.23
CA LEU A 205 17.49 -7.62 15.04
C LEU A 205 16.94 -7.73 16.46
N ASP A 206 17.81 -7.70 17.45
CA ASP A 206 17.45 -7.59 18.87
C ASP A 206 17.96 -6.24 19.39
N VAL A 207 17.02 -5.34 19.74
CA VAL A 207 17.32 -4.06 20.40
C VAL A 207 16.80 -4.03 21.84
N SER A 208 16.57 -5.20 22.44
CA SER A 208 16.07 -5.28 23.81
C SER A 208 17.05 -4.73 24.86
N GLY A 209 18.35 -4.70 24.52
CA GLY A 209 19.42 -4.05 25.29
C GLY A 209 19.45 -2.51 25.19
N CYS A 210 18.48 -1.89 24.53
CA CYS A 210 18.38 -0.43 24.36
C CYS A 210 17.12 0.13 25.06
N PRO A 211 17.04 0.12 26.41
CA PRO A 211 15.84 0.52 27.15
C PRO A 211 15.49 2.01 27.02
N ALA A 212 16.46 2.87 26.71
CA ALA A 212 16.27 4.31 26.54
C ALA A 212 15.75 4.73 25.15
N LEU A 213 15.45 3.77 24.27
CA LEU A 213 15.12 4.03 22.87
C LEU A 213 13.82 4.83 22.73
N LYS A 214 13.90 5.99 22.09
CA LYS A 214 12.77 6.89 21.81
C LYS A 214 12.35 6.86 20.34
N THR A 215 13.32 6.74 19.44
CA THR A 215 13.09 6.72 17.99
C THR A 215 13.75 5.51 17.39
N PHE A 216 12.94 4.68 16.72
CA PHE A 216 13.41 3.52 15.97
C PHE A 216 13.02 3.65 14.50
N THR A 217 14.01 3.56 13.61
CA THR A 217 13.81 3.49 12.15
C THR A 217 14.58 2.33 11.57
N LEU A 218 13.87 1.40 10.92
CA LEU A 218 14.45 0.33 10.12
C LEU A 218 13.79 0.28 8.74
N THR A 219 14.55 0.56 7.69
CA THR A 219 14.02 0.64 6.32
C THR A 219 14.76 -0.28 5.37
N LYS A 220 14.00 -0.89 4.45
CA LYS A 220 14.52 -1.75 3.37
C LYS A 220 15.37 -2.90 3.90
N ALA A 221 14.85 -3.65 4.86
CA ALA A 221 15.50 -4.82 5.43
C ALA A 221 14.87 -6.12 4.87
N PRO A 222 15.07 -6.47 3.58
CA PRO A 222 14.29 -7.51 2.91
C PRO A 222 14.42 -8.89 3.57
N ASN A 223 15.56 -9.16 4.22
CA ASN A 223 15.81 -10.43 4.88
C ASN A 223 15.32 -10.52 6.33
N LEU A 224 14.84 -9.42 6.92
CA LEU A 224 14.43 -9.39 8.32
C LEU A 224 13.24 -10.33 8.54
N ALA A 225 13.47 -11.39 9.31
CA ALA A 225 12.46 -12.37 9.69
C ALA A 225 12.08 -12.26 11.18
N SER A 226 12.92 -11.62 12.00
CA SER A 226 12.67 -11.44 13.44
C SER A 226 13.13 -10.07 13.92
N LEU A 227 12.26 -9.37 14.64
CA LEU A 227 12.57 -8.11 15.33
C LEU A 227 12.14 -8.24 16.78
N LYS A 228 13.09 -8.06 17.70
CA LYS A 228 12.84 -8.10 19.13
C LYS A 228 13.03 -6.72 19.76
N LEU A 229 11.96 -6.24 20.37
CA LEU A 229 11.85 -5.01 21.14
C LEU A 229 11.65 -5.38 22.62
N SER A 230 12.06 -4.53 23.56
CA SER A 230 11.73 -4.75 24.97
C SER A 230 10.30 -4.28 25.26
N THR A 231 9.55 -5.05 26.04
CA THR A 231 8.32 -4.57 26.69
C THR A 231 8.63 -3.33 27.53
N GLY A 232 7.76 -2.32 27.54
CA GLY A 232 7.98 -1.12 28.36
C GLY A 232 8.95 -0.10 27.76
N GLN A 233 9.46 -0.31 26.54
CA GLN A 233 10.33 0.67 25.88
C GLN A 233 9.69 2.07 25.85
N VAL A 234 10.51 3.10 26.10
CA VAL A 234 10.09 4.51 26.09
C VAL A 234 9.96 5.10 24.68
N LEU A 235 9.71 4.23 23.69
CA LEU A 235 9.55 4.62 22.29
C LEU A 235 8.46 5.67 22.16
N GLU A 236 8.76 6.72 21.40
CA GLU A 236 7.83 7.77 20.99
C GLU A 236 7.46 7.63 19.51
N SER A 237 8.39 7.11 18.69
CA SER A 237 8.21 6.91 17.25
C SER A 237 8.82 5.59 16.78
N PHE A 238 8.04 4.81 16.03
CA PHE A 238 8.46 3.55 15.43
C PHE A 238 8.20 3.56 13.92
N THR A 239 9.25 3.31 13.13
CA THR A 239 9.17 3.20 11.67
C THR A 239 9.82 1.89 11.20
N LEU A 240 9.08 1.10 10.45
CA LEU A 240 9.52 -0.15 9.83
C LEU A 240 9.02 -0.25 8.39
N SER A 241 9.91 -0.46 7.43
CA SER A 241 9.50 -0.68 6.04
C SER A 241 10.40 -1.60 5.24
N GLY A 242 9.86 -2.20 4.18
CA GLY A 242 10.64 -3.02 3.25
C GLY A 242 11.20 -4.29 3.88
N SER A 243 10.52 -4.86 4.87
CA SER A 243 10.86 -6.15 5.50
C SER A 243 10.01 -7.25 4.87
N GLU A 244 10.53 -7.89 3.84
CA GLU A 244 9.78 -8.85 3.03
C GLU A 244 9.52 -10.17 3.76
N LYS A 245 10.40 -10.57 4.69
CA LYS A 245 10.32 -11.85 5.42
C LYS A 245 9.71 -11.75 6.82
N LEU A 246 9.37 -10.54 7.29
CA LEU A 246 8.84 -10.37 8.64
C LEU A 246 7.37 -10.74 8.68
N ALA A 247 7.04 -11.88 9.31
CA ALA A 247 5.67 -12.40 9.36
C ALA A 247 4.79 -11.74 10.43
N ALA A 248 5.40 -11.31 11.54
CA ALA A 248 4.71 -10.74 12.68
C ALA A 248 5.49 -9.59 13.32
N LEU A 249 4.77 -8.61 13.85
CA LEU A 249 5.29 -7.50 14.64
C LEU A 249 4.47 -7.36 15.93
N GLU A 250 5.17 -7.24 17.06
CA GLU A 250 4.54 -6.99 18.37
C GLU A 250 5.00 -5.63 18.93
N LEU A 251 4.03 -4.78 19.27
CA LEU A 251 4.26 -3.51 19.97
C LEU A 251 3.45 -3.52 21.27
N LYS A 252 4.08 -4.01 22.35
CA LYS A 252 3.42 -4.25 23.64
C LYS A 252 3.93 -3.32 24.74
N ASP A 253 2.98 -2.73 25.48
CA ASP A 253 3.20 -1.89 26.66
C ASP A 253 4.20 -0.75 26.41
N MET A 254 3.91 0.11 25.42
CA MET A 254 4.73 1.28 25.07
C MET A 254 3.97 2.57 25.38
N PRO A 255 3.94 3.02 26.66
CA PRO A 255 3.05 4.09 27.11
C PRO A 255 3.35 5.47 26.51
N LYS A 256 4.53 5.65 25.91
CA LYS A 256 4.96 6.91 25.28
C LYS A 256 4.86 6.90 23.76
N LEU A 257 4.48 5.77 23.15
CA LEU A 257 4.48 5.61 21.69
C LEU A 257 3.36 6.45 21.09
N LYS A 258 3.73 7.46 20.29
CA LYS A 258 2.80 8.41 19.66
C LYS A 258 2.55 8.11 18.19
N THR A 259 3.55 7.55 17.52
CA THR A 259 3.54 7.33 16.07
C THR A 259 4.06 5.95 15.71
N VAL A 260 3.27 5.21 14.94
CA VAL A 260 3.64 3.94 14.32
C VAL A 260 3.52 4.05 12.81
N GLN A 261 4.59 3.77 12.08
CA GLN A 261 4.63 3.74 10.63
C GLN A 261 5.22 2.41 10.16
N VAL A 262 4.36 1.48 9.76
CA VAL A 262 4.73 0.15 9.27
C VAL A 262 4.17 0.00 7.87
N TYR A 263 5.05 0.00 6.86
CA TYR A 263 4.59 -0.03 5.48
C TYR A 263 5.52 -0.77 4.53
N GLU A 264 4.98 -1.26 3.42
CA GLU A 264 5.74 -1.99 2.39
C GLU A 264 6.42 -3.25 2.99
N ASN A 265 5.71 -4.01 3.82
CA ASN A 265 6.18 -5.29 4.36
C ASN A 265 5.26 -6.42 3.84
N PRO A 266 5.50 -6.94 2.62
CA PRO A 266 4.58 -7.87 1.96
C PRO A 266 4.47 -9.25 2.63
N GLY A 267 5.35 -9.58 3.57
CA GLY A 267 5.24 -10.78 4.41
C GLY A 267 4.50 -10.56 5.73
N LEU A 268 4.22 -9.31 6.11
CA LEU A 268 3.69 -8.98 7.43
C LEU A 268 2.18 -9.22 7.49
N ALA A 269 1.82 -10.39 8.01
CA ALA A 269 0.44 -10.84 8.15
C ALA A 269 -0.16 -10.51 9.52
N ASN A 270 0.67 -10.31 10.55
CA ASN A 270 0.21 -10.08 11.92
C ASN A 270 0.87 -8.86 12.54
N VAL A 271 0.07 -7.94 13.05
CA VAL A 271 0.52 -6.83 13.91
C VAL A 271 -0.27 -6.90 15.21
N SER A 272 0.42 -7.23 16.30
CA SER A 272 -0.16 -7.29 17.63
C SER A 272 0.16 -6.03 18.41
N LEU A 273 -0.87 -5.40 18.96
CA LEU A 273 -0.78 -4.15 19.70
C LEU A 273 -1.21 -4.39 21.14
N GLY A 274 -0.38 -3.96 22.11
CA GLY A 274 -0.70 -3.98 23.53
C GLY A 274 -1.20 -2.62 24.04
N ASN A 275 -0.96 -2.33 25.32
CA ASN A 275 -1.31 -1.06 25.94
C ASN A 275 -0.50 0.11 25.33
N LEU A 276 -1.12 0.87 24.42
CA LEU A 276 -0.52 2.01 23.71
C LEU A 276 -1.35 3.31 23.94
N PRO A 277 -1.48 3.79 25.18
CA PRO A 277 -2.42 4.85 25.56
C PRO A 277 -2.11 6.21 24.95
N ALA A 278 -0.87 6.47 24.50
CA ALA A 278 -0.45 7.73 23.90
C ALA A 278 -0.42 7.70 22.36
N LEU A 279 -0.81 6.60 21.72
CA LEU A 279 -0.70 6.42 20.27
C LEU A 279 -1.72 7.28 19.53
N VAL A 280 -1.25 8.26 18.75
CA VAL A 280 -2.10 9.22 18.04
C VAL A 280 -2.23 8.89 16.56
N THR A 281 -1.15 8.40 15.94
CA THR A 281 -1.08 8.13 14.50
C THR A 281 -0.54 6.73 14.22
N MET A 282 -1.27 5.97 13.42
CA MET A 282 -0.89 4.63 13.00
C MET A 282 -1.06 4.44 11.50
N TRP A 283 0.02 4.08 10.82
CA TRP A 283 0.02 3.70 9.40
C TRP A 283 0.47 2.25 9.27
N LEU A 284 -0.40 1.39 8.73
CA LEU A 284 -0.16 -0.01 8.43
C LEU A 284 -0.39 -0.32 6.94
N ARG A 285 0.01 0.58 6.04
CA ARG A 285 -0.29 0.46 4.59
C ARG A 285 0.64 -0.54 3.89
N GLN A 286 0.20 -1.17 2.80
CA GLN A 286 1.05 -2.01 1.95
C GLN A 286 1.73 -3.15 2.75
N ASN A 287 0.98 -3.81 3.62
CA ASN A 287 1.41 -5.04 4.29
C ASN A 287 0.56 -6.23 3.80
N HIS A 288 0.53 -7.34 4.53
CA HIS A 288 -0.23 -8.55 4.17
C HIS A 288 -1.32 -8.88 5.20
N LEU A 289 -1.95 -7.86 5.78
CA LEU A 289 -3.00 -8.06 6.79
C LEU A 289 -4.30 -8.56 6.12
N THR A 290 -4.78 -9.74 6.51
CA THR A 290 -6.01 -10.35 5.96
C THR A 290 -7.20 -10.23 6.91
N ASP A 291 -7.05 -10.69 8.15
CA ASP A 291 -8.08 -10.66 9.19
C ASP A 291 -7.59 -9.74 10.30
N TYR A 292 -7.95 -8.46 10.22
CA TYR A 292 -7.40 -7.45 11.12
C TYR A 292 -8.48 -6.86 12.01
N SER A 293 -8.22 -6.85 13.31
CA SER A 293 -9.06 -6.17 14.30
C SER A 293 -8.23 -5.19 15.11
N ILE A 294 -8.78 -4.02 15.37
CA ILE A 294 -8.11 -2.97 16.15
C ILE A 294 -9.10 -2.37 17.15
N SER A 295 -8.67 -2.29 18.40
CA SER A 295 -9.46 -1.77 19.51
C SER A 295 -8.54 -1.20 20.60
N ASN A 296 -9.11 -0.56 21.61
CA ASN A 296 -8.40 -0.16 22.84
C ASN A 296 -7.20 0.79 22.61
N LEU A 297 -7.34 1.76 21.71
CA LEU A 297 -6.36 2.84 21.49
C LEU A 297 -7.00 4.22 21.73
N PRO A 298 -7.16 4.64 22.99
CA PRO A 298 -8.00 5.80 23.36
C PRO A 298 -7.50 7.14 22.78
N ALA A 299 -6.19 7.27 22.55
CA ALA A 299 -5.61 8.48 21.95
C ALA A 299 -5.54 8.44 20.41
N LEU A 300 -5.90 7.33 19.75
CA LEU A 300 -5.73 7.25 18.30
C LEU A 300 -6.69 8.20 17.59
N ARG A 301 -6.13 9.01 16.68
CA ARG A 301 -6.90 9.99 15.89
C ARG A 301 -6.79 9.76 14.39
N THR A 302 -5.70 9.16 13.94
CA THR A 302 -5.42 8.89 12.52
C THR A 302 -5.00 7.45 12.30
N LEU A 303 -5.73 6.75 11.45
CA LEU A 303 -5.47 5.36 11.07
C LEU A 303 -5.41 5.22 9.54
N VAL A 304 -4.32 4.64 9.03
CA VAL A 304 -4.13 4.37 7.60
C VAL A 304 -3.87 2.88 7.41
N LEU A 305 -4.73 2.21 6.65
CA LEU A 305 -4.74 0.76 6.42
C LEU A 305 -4.63 0.40 4.93
N SER A 306 -4.42 1.38 4.05
CA SER A 306 -4.52 1.21 2.60
C SER A 306 -3.66 0.07 2.04
N ASN A 307 -4.15 -0.58 0.97
CA ASN A 307 -3.43 -1.62 0.24
C ASN A 307 -3.01 -2.81 1.11
N ASN A 308 -3.95 -3.37 1.86
CA ASN A 308 -3.83 -4.67 2.49
C ASN A 308 -4.91 -5.62 1.94
N PRO A 309 -4.63 -6.92 1.84
CA PRO A 309 -5.57 -7.91 1.30
C PRO A 309 -6.62 -8.33 2.34
N PHE A 310 -7.34 -7.36 2.94
CA PHE A 310 -8.33 -7.66 3.97
C PHE A 310 -9.46 -8.55 3.45
N THR A 311 -9.70 -9.65 4.15
CA THR A 311 -10.91 -10.48 4.07
C THR A 311 -11.89 -10.12 5.19
N LYS A 312 -11.36 -9.65 6.33
CA LYS A 312 -12.13 -9.13 7.46
C LYS A 312 -11.41 -7.93 8.09
N LEU A 313 -12.19 -6.90 8.42
CA LEU A 313 -11.70 -5.71 9.09
C LEU A 313 -12.71 -5.26 10.15
N ASP A 314 -12.28 -5.22 11.42
CA ASP A 314 -13.06 -4.64 12.52
C ASP A 314 -12.28 -3.50 13.19
N ILE A 315 -12.87 -2.31 13.20
CA ILE A 315 -12.27 -1.11 13.78
C ILE A 315 -13.18 -0.62 14.92
N ASN A 316 -12.77 -0.88 16.15
CA ASN A 316 -13.47 -0.45 17.36
C ASN A 316 -12.71 0.69 18.05
N LEU A 317 -12.82 1.89 17.47
CA LEU A 317 -12.11 3.09 17.91
C LEU A 317 -13.05 4.31 17.91
N PRO A 318 -13.91 4.47 18.94
CA PRO A 318 -14.97 5.48 18.95
C PRO A 318 -14.48 6.93 18.85
N ASP A 319 -13.25 7.20 19.29
CA ASP A 319 -12.60 8.51 19.25
C ASP A 319 -11.77 8.78 17.98
N LEU A 320 -11.77 7.85 17.01
CA LEU A 320 -11.00 7.99 15.77
C LEU A 320 -11.58 9.11 14.89
N THR A 321 -10.73 10.04 14.46
CA THR A 321 -11.17 11.20 13.67
C THR A 321 -10.88 11.08 12.18
N SER A 322 -9.91 10.25 11.78
CA SER A 322 -9.52 10.06 10.38
C SER A 322 -9.16 8.61 10.10
N VAL A 323 -9.77 8.05 9.05
CA VAL A 323 -9.47 6.70 8.56
C VAL A 323 -9.22 6.72 7.05
N THR A 324 -8.19 5.99 6.62
CA THR A 324 -7.87 5.78 5.19
C THR A 324 -7.73 4.28 4.93
N ILE A 325 -8.56 3.75 4.03
CA ILE A 325 -8.63 2.33 3.65
C ILE A 325 -8.69 2.24 2.12
N ASP A 326 -7.80 2.96 1.44
CA ASP A 326 -7.72 2.92 -0.02
C ASP A 326 -7.22 1.54 -0.50
N GLN A 327 -7.55 1.18 -1.74
CA GLN A 327 -7.15 -0.06 -2.39
C GLN A 327 -7.52 -1.28 -1.54
N CYS A 328 -8.76 -1.28 -1.05
CA CYS A 328 -9.34 -2.35 -0.27
C CYS A 328 -10.24 -3.23 -1.14
N ASN A 329 -10.16 -4.55 -0.95
CA ASN A 329 -10.93 -5.54 -1.70
C ASN A 329 -12.13 -6.11 -0.92
N LEU A 330 -12.55 -5.44 0.17
CA LEU A 330 -13.76 -5.81 0.90
C LEU A 330 -15.00 -5.38 0.13
N ASP A 331 -16.06 -6.19 0.19
CA ASP A 331 -17.38 -5.82 -0.33
C ASP A 331 -18.06 -4.76 0.55
N THR A 332 -17.90 -4.87 1.88
CA THR A 332 -18.49 -3.95 2.85
C THR A 332 -17.46 -3.55 3.89
N ILE A 333 -17.46 -2.27 4.27
CA ILE A 333 -16.68 -1.75 5.39
C ILE A 333 -17.65 -1.19 6.44
N ASP A 334 -17.59 -1.71 7.66
CA ASP A 334 -18.40 -1.23 8.78
C ASP A 334 -17.61 -0.25 9.65
N LEU A 335 -17.99 1.02 9.61
CA LEU A 335 -17.41 2.12 10.38
C LEU A 335 -18.40 2.71 11.39
N ARG A 336 -19.51 2.01 11.70
CA ARG A 336 -20.53 2.50 12.65
C ARG A 336 -20.00 2.72 14.07
N LYS A 337 -18.89 2.08 14.43
CA LYS A 337 -18.22 2.27 15.72
C LYS A 337 -17.41 3.58 15.78
N LEU A 338 -17.16 4.27 14.65
CA LEU A 338 -16.35 5.48 14.58
C LEU A 338 -17.21 6.73 14.77
N THR A 339 -17.72 6.92 15.99
CA THR A 339 -18.79 7.88 16.32
C THR A 339 -18.44 9.36 16.17
N VAL A 340 -17.15 9.72 16.10
CA VAL A 340 -16.69 11.11 15.93
C VAL A 340 -15.86 11.33 14.66
N LEU A 341 -16.01 10.43 13.68
CA LEU A 341 -15.24 10.45 12.44
C LEU A 341 -15.42 11.78 11.70
N LYS A 342 -14.31 12.40 11.32
CA LYS A 342 -14.28 13.66 10.53
C LYS A 342 -13.94 13.39 9.08
N SER A 343 -12.98 12.49 8.84
CA SER A 343 -12.45 12.20 7.52
C SER A 343 -12.40 10.70 7.24
N CYS A 344 -12.90 10.31 6.08
CA CYS A 344 -12.87 8.94 5.58
C CYS A 344 -12.38 8.95 4.14
N TYR A 345 -11.40 8.10 3.84
CA TYR A 345 -10.89 7.88 2.49
C TYR A 345 -10.96 6.39 2.18
N VAL A 346 -11.80 6.03 1.22
CA VAL A 346 -11.92 4.68 0.69
C VAL A 346 -11.90 4.83 -0.82
N ARG A 347 -10.74 4.64 -1.44
CA ARG A 347 -10.57 4.86 -2.88
C ARG A 347 -9.97 3.67 -3.60
N LYS A 348 -10.25 3.52 -4.89
CA LYS A 348 -9.56 2.54 -5.78
C LYS A 348 -9.69 1.09 -5.28
N GLY A 349 -10.85 0.73 -4.75
CA GLY A 349 -11.13 -0.58 -4.17
C GLY A 349 -12.27 -1.32 -4.88
N ASN A 350 -12.73 -2.41 -4.27
CA ASN A 350 -13.91 -3.17 -4.72
C ASN A 350 -15.11 -3.00 -3.78
N VAL A 351 -15.10 -1.94 -2.96
CA VAL A 351 -16.11 -1.71 -1.93
C VAL A 351 -17.46 -1.38 -2.54
N LYS A 352 -18.49 -2.14 -2.15
CA LYS A 352 -19.88 -1.95 -2.57
C LYS A 352 -20.66 -1.10 -1.57
N CYS A 353 -20.31 -1.16 -0.29
CA CYS A 353 -21.01 -0.43 0.77
C CYS A 353 -20.05 0.00 1.90
N VAL A 354 -20.28 1.20 2.47
CA VAL A 354 -19.61 1.63 3.70
C VAL A 354 -20.67 2.11 4.68
N LEU A 355 -20.71 1.49 5.86
CA LEU A 355 -21.67 1.81 6.91
C LEU A 355 -21.05 2.83 7.86
N PHE A 356 -21.76 3.93 8.13
CA PHE A 356 -21.29 5.00 9.01
C PHE A 356 -22.23 5.18 10.21
N ALA A 357 -21.70 5.77 11.27
CA ALA A 357 -22.50 6.18 12.41
C ALA A 357 -23.32 7.44 12.07
N ASP A 358 -24.62 7.45 12.39
CA ASP A 358 -25.50 8.59 12.10
C ASP A 358 -25.02 9.87 12.77
N ASN A 359 -24.55 9.76 14.02
CA ASN A 359 -24.01 10.91 14.75
C ASN A 359 -22.77 11.49 14.05
N ALA A 360 -21.92 10.66 13.44
CA ALA A 360 -20.77 11.13 12.69
C ALA A 360 -21.21 11.87 11.42
N LEU A 361 -22.14 11.29 10.64
CA LEU A 361 -22.72 11.90 9.44
C LEU A 361 -23.37 13.26 9.72
N GLN A 362 -24.10 13.37 10.83
CA GLN A 362 -24.81 14.59 11.21
C GLN A 362 -23.89 15.65 11.82
N ASN A 363 -22.92 15.24 12.65
CA ASN A 363 -22.27 16.18 13.58
C ASN A 363 -20.78 16.38 13.36
N THR A 364 -20.03 15.44 12.79
CA THR A 364 -18.55 15.51 12.79
C THR A 364 -17.92 15.38 11.42
N ALA A 365 -18.51 14.59 10.52
CA ALA A 365 -17.96 14.27 9.22
C ALA A 365 -17.94 15.50 8.30
N THR A 366 -16.74 15.84 7.81
CA THR A 366 -16.51 16.97 6.91
C THR A 366 -15.98 16.53 5.55
N THR A 367 -15.39 15.33 5.46
CA THR A 367 -14.69 14.89 4.24
C THR A 367 -14.73 13.37 4.08
N PHE A 368 -15.69 12.86 3.32
CA PHE A 368 -15.76 11.44 2.97
C PHE A 368 -15.46 11.24 1.49
N VAL A 369 -14.26 10.79 1.15
CA VAL A 369 -13.84 10.52 -0.24
C VAL A 369 -14.00 9.03 -0.50
N LEU A 370 -15.04 8.66 -1.25
CA LEU A 370 -15.42 7.26 -1.51
C LEU A 370 -15.29 6.90 -3.00
N THR A 371 -14.32 7.45 -3.73
CA THR A 371 -14.22 7.37 -5.19
C THR A 371 -13.58 6.07 -5.70
N GLU A 372 -13.82 5.71 -6.95
CA GLU A 372 -13.18 4.58 -7.63
C GLU A 372 -13.40 3.24 -6.88
N ASN A 373 -14.61 3.00 -6.34
CA ASN A 373 -15.03 1.70 -5.80
C ASN A 373 -16.14 1.08 -6.67
N ARG A 374 -17.00 0.23 -6.11
CA ARG A 374 -18.12 -0.45 -6.81
C ARG A 374 -19.46 -0.16 -6.14
N MET A 375 -19.63 1.03 -5.57
CA MET A 375 -20.88 1.38 -4.88
C MET A 375 -21.95 1.77 -5.91
N GLY A 376 -23.07 1.07 -5.90
CA GLY A 376 -24.29 1.54 -6.55
C GLY A 376 -24.83 2.79 -5.84
N ILE A 377 -25.67 3.58 -6.53
CA ILE A 377 -26.26 4.80 -5.95
C ILE A 377 -26.97 4.53 -4.61
N SER A 378 -27.60 3.36 -4.46
CA SER A 378 -28.32 2.96 -3.24
C SER A 378 -27.41 2.49 -2.11
N GLN A 379 -26.13 2.28 -2.39
CA GLN A 379 -25.14 1.91 -1.38
C GLN A 379 -24.25 3.09 -0.96
N LEU A 380 -24.37 4.23 -1.64
CA LEU A 380 -23.68 5.44 -1.25
C LEU A 380 -24.32 6.02 0.02
N PRO A 381 -23.51 6.43 1.02
CA PRO A 381 -24.03 7.09 2.20
C PRO A 381 -24.59 8.47 1.85
N PRO A 382 -25.51 9.01 2.66
CA PRO A 382 -25.92 10.39 2.52
C PRO A 382 -24.71 11.31 2.72
N ARG A 383 -24.70 12.44 2.00
CA ARG A 383 -23.68 13.47 2.20
C ARG A 383 -23.75 13.97 3.66
N PRO A 384 -22.65 13.90 4.42
CA PRO A 384 -22.57 14.47 5.76
C PRO A 384 -23.01 15.94 5.81
N ALA A 385 -23.63 16.36 6.91
CA ALA A 385 -24.20 17.69 7.03
C ALA A 385 -23.16 18.81 6.87
N LYS A 386 -21.93 18.57 7.37
CA LYS A 386 -20.81 19.52 7.36
C LYS A 386 -19.89 19.39 6.14
N MET A 387 -20.18 18.48 5.21
CA MET A 387 -19.36 18.24 4.02
C MET A 387 -19.74 19.19 2.89
N ASN A 388 -18.73 19.77 2.22
CA ASN A 388 -18.95 20.71 1.12
C ASN A 388 -19.71 20.03 -0.05
N ALA A 389 -20.87 20.58 -0.41
CA ALA A 389 -21.73 20.05 -1.47
C ALA A 389 -21.17 20.25 -2.89
N SER A 390 -20.22 21.16 -3.08
CA SER A 390 -19.62 21.46 -4.40
C SER A 390 -18.48 20.52 -4.78
N LEU A 391 -18.04 19.65 -3.88
CA LEU A 391 -16.88 18.79 -4.11
C LEU A 391 -17.31 17.39 -4.55
N ASN A 392 -16.61 16.86 -5.54
CA ASN A 392 -16.87 15.52 -6.06
C ASN A 392 -16.16 14.46 -5.22
N TYR A 393 -16.82 14.04 -4.15
CA TYR A 393 -16.24 13.12 -3.20
C TYR A 393 -16.68 11.66 -3.36
N TYR A 394 -17.72 11.39 -4.14
CA TYR A 394 -18.26 10.05 -4.34
C TYR A 394 -18.12 9.55 -5.78
N ALA A 395 -17.87 10.42 -6.76
CA ALA A 395 -17.66 10.02 -8.15
C ALA A 395 -16.17 10.15 -8.54
N PRO A 396 -15.67 9.30 -9.45
CA PRO A 396 -16.39 8.22 -10.13
C PRO A 396 -16.59 6.99 -9.24
N GLN A 397 -17.44 6.07 -9.68
CA GLN A 397 -17.48 4.66 -9.25
C GLN A 397 -17.18 3.78 -10.47
N ALA A 398 -16.89 2.51 -10.26
CA ALA A 398 -16.90 1.52 -11.32
C ALA A 398 -18.28 1.49 -11.98
N GLN A 399 -18.26 1.45 -13.31
CA GLN A 399 -19.48 1.47 -14.10
C GLN A 399 -20.25 0.16 -13.96
N PRO A 400 -21.60 0.18 -13.92
CA PRO A 400 -22.40 -1.03 -13.83
C PRO A 400 -22.09 -1.97 -15.00
N GLN A 401 -21.84 -3.25 -14.69
CA GLN A 401 -21.61 -4.30 -15.66
C GLN A 401 -22.88 -5.15 -15.78
N LEU A 402 -23.66 -4.91 -16.82
CA LEU A 402 -24.87 -5.62 -17.19
C LEU A 402 -24.55 -6.84 -18.07
N PRO A 403 -25.45 -7.84 -18.16
CA PRO A 403 -25.30 -8.96 -19.08
C PRO A 403 -25.09 -8.47 -20.51
N THR A 404 -24.22 -9.13 -21.29
CA THR A 404 -23.98 -8.75 -22.69
C THR A 404 -25.19 -8.98 -23.59
N THR A 405 -26.06 -9.90 -23.21
CA THR A 405 -27.31 -10.23 -23.90
C THR A 405 -28.40 -10.47 -22.86
N ILE A 406 -29.62 -10.03 -23.16
CA ILE A 406 -30.83 -10.36 -22.42
C ILE A 406 -31.94 -10.70 -23.41
N LYS A 407 -32.83 -11.62 -23.05
CA LYS A 407 -34.00 -11.92 -23.90
C LYS A 407 -35.12 -10.93 -23.60
N ALA A 408 -35.90 -10.59 -24.62
CA ALA A 408 -37.17 -9.90 -24.41
C ALA A 408 -37.99 -10.65 -23.37
N GLU A 409 -38.64 -9.89 -22.50
CA GLU A 409 -39.41 -10.35 -21.35
C GLU A 409 -38.61 -10.92 -20.15
N GLU A 410 -37.29 -11.01 -20.23
CA GLU A 410 -36.43 -11.39 -19.12
C GLU A 410 -36.19 -10.19 -18.17
N LEU A 411 -36.01 -10.47 -16.88
CA LEU A 411 -35.82 -9.45 -15.85
C LEU A 411 -34.36 -9.04 -15.73
N LEU A 412 -34.11 -7.73 -15.85
CA LEU A 412 -32.83 -7.09 -15.56
C LEU A 412 -32.92 -6.30 -14.25
N ASP A 413 -32.11 -6.65 -13.26
CA ASP A 413 -32.12 -5.98 -11.96
C ASP A 413 -31.14 -4.80 -11.91
N LEU A 414 -31.68 -3.60 -11.73
CA LEU A 414 -30.92 -2.36 -11.49
C LEU A 414 -31.23 -1.74 -10.13
N SER A 415 -31.81 -2.51 -9.19
CA SER A 415 -32.27 -2.01 -7.89
C SER A 415 -31.21 -1.22 -7.12
N ASP A 416 -29.95 -1.67 -7.13
CA ASP A 416 -28.80 -1.00 -6.51
C ASP A 416 -28.55 0.43 -7.02
N TRP A 417 -29.14 0.81 -8.16
CA TRP A 417 -28.95 2.09 -8.80
C TRP A 417 -30.16 3.02 -8.71
N THR A 418 -31.27 2.56 -8.13
CA THR A 418 -32.57 3.25 -8.23
C THR A 418 -32.78 4.39 -7.24
N THR A 419 -32.11 4.38 -6.09
CA THR A 419 -32.46 5.28 -4.99
C THR A 419 -31.21 5.81 -4.33
N GLY A 420 -31.03 7.13 -4.27
CA GLY A 420 -29.98 7.77 -3.49
C GLY A 420 -30.49 8.15 -2.10
N HIS A 421 -29.58 8.24 -1.13
CA HIS A 421 -29.90 8.58 0.25
C HIS A 421 -29.46 10.01 0.59
N THR A 422 -30.29 10.73 1.34
CA THR A 422 -29.96 11.99 2.00
C THR A 422 -30.11 11.81 3.52
N LEU A 423 -29.70 12.79 4.31
CA LEU A 423 -29.89 12.72 5.76
C LEU A 423 -31.37 12.69 6.17
N ASP A 424 -32.25 13.22 5.31
CA ASP A 424 -33.67 13.42 5.59
C ASP A 424 -34.59 12.46 4.81
N GLY A 425 -34.02 11.54 4.01
CA GLY A 425 -34.82 10.59 3.22
C GLY A 425 -34.11 10.03 2.00
N THR A 426 -34.89 9.79 0.95
CA THR A 426 -34.44 9.14 -0.28
C THR A 426 -34.79 9.97 -1.51
N VAL A 427 -33.94 9.88 -2.54
CA VAL A 427 -34.10 10.59 -3.81
C VAL A 427 -34.05 9.55 -4.94
N PRO A 428 -35.10 9.38 -5.75
CA PRO A 428 -35.06 8.41 -6.85
C PRO A 428 -34.04 8.84 -7.92
N SER A 429 -33.37 7.85 -8.49
CA SER A 429 -32.51 8.01 -9.66
C SER A 429 -33.36 8.14 -10.91
N VAL A 430 -32.83 8.83 -11.91
CA VAL A 430 -33.35 8.84 -13.27
C VAL A 430 -32.49 7.89 -14.10
N ILE A 431 -33.12 6.86 -14.66
CA ILE A 431 -32.48 5.86 -15.52
C ILE A 431 -33.08 6.00 -16.91
N THR A 432 -32.25 6.33 -17.89
CA THR A 432 -32.66 6.47 -19.29
C THR A 432 -31.93 5.45 -20.15
N TRP A 433 -32.61 4.91 -21.15
CA TRP A 433 -32.06 3.92 -22.07
C TRP A 433 -31.88 4.52 -23.46
N GLU A 434 -30.78 4.18 -24.12
CA GLU A 434 -30.54 4.54 -25.53
C GLU A 434 -29.91 3.38 -26.31
N THR A 435 -30.07 3.41 -27.63
CA THR A 435 -29.37 2.53 -28.57
C THR A 435 -27.92 2.98 -28.78
N LYS A 436 -27.11 2.15 -29.45
CA LYS A 436 -25.74 2.52 -29.87
C LYS A 436 -25.68 3.72 -30.81
N PHE A 437 -26.81 4.11 -31.40
CA PHE A 437 -26.98 5.28 -32.25
C PHE A 437 -27.62 6.46 -31.51
N GLU A 438 -27.64 6.43 -30.18
CA GLU A 438 -28.16 7.51 -29.32
C GLU A 438 -29.68 7.73 -29.46
N GLU A 439 -30.42 6.72 -29.92
CA GLU A 439 -31.89 6.77 -29.97
C GLU A 439 -32.47 6.38 -28.60
N ALA A 440 -33.32 7.24 -28.02
CA ALA A 440 -33.91 7.01 -26.71
C ALA A 440 -35.04 5.96 -26.75
N LEU A 441 -35.04 5.06 -25.78
CA LEU A 441 -36.13 4.10 -25.56
C LEU A 441 -37.23 4.68 -24.67
N VAL A 442 -38.47 4.26 -24.91
CA VAL A 442 -39.68 4.74 -24.26
C VAL A 442 -40.26 3.66 -23.34
N GLU A 443 -40.48 4.02 -22.07
CA GLU A 443 -41.18 3.17 -21.11
C GLU A 443 -42.64 2.92 -21.56
N GLY A 444 -43.11 1.67 -21.46
CA GLY A 444 -44.41 1.22 -21.93
C GLY A 444 -44.44 0.77 -23.39
N THR A 445 -43.45 1.18 -24.19
CA THR A 445 -43.28 0.75 -25.59
C THR A 445 -42.13 -0.24 -25.71
N ASP A 446 -40.92 0.17 -25.33
CA ASP A 446 -39.70 -0.61 -25.50
C ASP A 446 -39.35 -1.43 -24.26
N TYR A 447 -39.65 -0.91 -23.07
CA TYR A 447 -39.41 -1.58 -21.80
C TYR A 447 -40.48 -1.23 -20.77
N SER A 448 -40.59 -2.05 -19.72
CA SER A 448 -41.33 -1.75 -18.50
C SER A 448 -40.38 -1.82 -17.30
N VAL A 449 -40.66 -1.04 -16.26
CA VAL A 449 -39.89 -1.06 -15.01
C VAL A 449 -40.82 -1.20 -13.80
N GLN A 450 -40.45 -2.07 -12.87
CA GLN A 450 -41.13 -2.19 -11.59
C GLN A 450 -40.09 -2.44 -10.49
N ASN A 451 -40.06 -1.59 -9.46
CA ASN A 451 -39.14 -1.70 -8.33
C ASN A 451 -37.67 -1.88 -8.74
N GLY A 452 -37.22 -1.12 -9.75
CA GLY A 452 -35.85 -1.20 -10.25
C GLY A 452 -35.54 -2.39 -11.16
N LYS A 453 -36.52 -3.23 -11.45
CA LYS A 453 -36.38 -4.35 -12.37
C LYS A 453 -36.95 -3.97 -13.72
N TYR A 454 -36.10 -4.05 -14.75
CA TYR A 454 -36.41 -3.69 -16.12
C TYR A 454 -36.75 -4.94 -16.92
N LYS A 455 -37.64 -4.78 -17.88
CA LYS A 455 -38.05 -5.83 -18.81
C LYS A 455 -38.28 -5.23 -20.18
N PHE A 456 -37.47 -5.63 -21.16
CA PHE A 456 -37.66 -5.20 -22.55
C PHE A 456 -38.84 -5.93 -23.18
N LEU A 457 -39.75 -5.20 -23.81
CA LEU A 457 -41.05 -5.72 -24.27
C LEU A 457 -40.96 -6.41 -25.63
N HIS A 458 -39.90 -6.14 -26.39
CA HIS A 458 -39.60 -6.77 -27.68
C HIS A 458 -38.09 -6.85 -27.90
N GLU A 459 -37.66 -7.49 -28.99
CA GLU A 459 -36.26 -7.39 -29.44
C GLU A 459 -35.91 -5.94 -29.75
N ILE A 460 -34.65 -5.58 -29.57
CA ILE A 460 -34.12 -4.31 -30.06
C ILE A 460 -32.95 -4.66 -30.96
N GLU A 461 -33.06 -4.25 -32.22
CA GLU A 461 -32.10 -4.60 -33.28
C GLU A 461 -30.68 -4.14 -32.92
N ASP A 462 -30.59 -2.95 -32.33
CA ASP A 462 -29.37 -2.38 -31.81
C ASP A 462 -29.10 -2.73 -30.35
N SER A 463 -27.81 -2.71 -29.99
CA SER A 463 -27.43 -2.83 -28.59
C SER A 463 -27.80 -1.56 -27.83
N VAL A 464 -28.32 -1.72 -26.61
CA VAL A 464 -28.78 -0.62 -25.76
C VAL A 464 -27.94 -0.48 -24.50
N ARG A 465 -27.91 0.70 -23.91
CA ARG A 465 -27.26 0.96 -22.60
C ARG A 465 -28.11 1.92 -21.80
N CYS A 466 -27.89 1.96 -20.49
CA CYS A 466 -28.53 2.93 -19.61
C CYS A 466 -27.57 3.98 -19.07
N TYR A 467 -28.11 5.17 -18.81
CA TYR A 467 -27.49 6.23 -18.04
C TYR A 467 -28.24 6.41 -16.75
N ILE A 468 -27.51 6.60 -15.66
CA ILE A 468 -28.08 6.78 -14.34
C ILE A 468 -27.60 8.12 -13.79
N THR A 469 -28.55 8.94 -13.35
CA THR A 469 -28.28 10.18 -12.62
C THR A 469 -29.10 10.21 -11.34
N ASN A 470 -28.60 10.90 -10.32
CA ASN A 470 -29.32 11.06 -9.06
C ASN A 470 -29.08 12.44 -8.46
N LYS A 471 -30.15 13.16 -8.08
CA LYS A 471 -30.04 14.53 -7.55
C LYS A 471 -29.37 14.60 -6.17
N ALA A 472 -29.38 13.53 -5.38
CA ALA A 472 -28.62 13.46 -4.13
C ALA A 472 -27.10 13.38 -4.39
N PHE A 473 -26.70 12.90 -5.57
CA PHE A 473 -25.31 12.71 -5.97
C PHE A 473 -25.01 13.43 -7.31
N PRO A 474 -25.09 14.76 -7.34
CA PRO A 474 -25.00 15.55 -8.57
C PRO A 474 -23.65 15.46 -9.28
N ALA A 475 -22.63 14.93 -8.61
CA ALA A 475 -21.30 14.76 -9.17
C ALA A 475 -21.19 13.61 -10.19
N PHE A 476 -22.17 12.70 -10.26
CA PHE A 476 -22.28 11.72 -11.35
C PHE A 476 -22.90 12.37 -12.59
N ALA A 477 -22.18 13.35 -13.13
CA ALA A 477 -22.62 14.16 -14.26
C ALA A 477 -21.46 14.45 -15.21
N ARG A 478 -21.80 14.95 -16.40
CA ARG A 478 -20.84 15.53 -17.32
C ARG A 478 -20.71 17.01 -17.03
N THR A 479 -19.50 17.47 -16.71
CA THR A 479 -19.19 18.86 -16.38
C THR A 479 -18.14 19.42 -17.34
N VAL A 480 -18.22 20.71 -17.63
CA VAL A 480 -17.22 21.44 -18.40
C VAL A 480 -16.66 22.54 -17.51
N ASP A 481 -15.35 22.56 -17.31
CA ASP A 481 -14.71 23.60 -16.48
C ASP A 481 -14.60 24.93 -17.24
N SER A 482 -14.17 25.98 -16.54
CA SER A 482 -14.00 27.32 -17.12
C SER A 482 -12.94 27.41 -18.23
N LYS A 483 -12.16 26.34 -18.44
CA LYS A 483 -11.14 26.22 -19.48
C LYS A 483 -11.62 25.34 -20.65
N GLY A 484 -12.87 24.87 -20.62
CA GLY A 484 -13.43 23.99 -21.64
C GLY A 484 -13.08 22.51 -21.45
N ASN A 485 -12.41 22.12 -20.36
CA ASN A 485 -12.11 20.72 -20.11
C ASN A 485 -13.39 19.98 -19.71
N VAL A 486 -13.68 18.90 -20.42
CA VAL A 486 -14.82 18.04 -20.15
C VAL A 486 -14.41 16.96 -19.16
N THR A 487 -15.16 16.82 -18.07
CA THR A 487 -15.11 15.67 -17.16
C THR A 487 -16.45 14.96 -17.23
N ASP A 488 -16.45 13.66 -17.50
CA ASP A 488 -17.68 12.87 -17.56
C ASP A 488 -17.65 11.76 -16.51
N TYR A 489 -18.41 11.97 -15.42
CA TYR A 489 -18.58 11.01 -14.35
C TYR A 489 -19.98 10.42 -14.31
N ARG A 490 -20.76 10.54 -15.40
CA ARG A 490 -22.06 9.87 -15.48
C ARG A 490 -21.88 8.37 -15.25
N ILE A 491 -22.89 7.76 -14.64
CA ILE A 491 -22.98 6.31 -14.53
C ILE A 491 -23.57 5.80 -15.84
N ILE A 492 -22.84 4.93 -16.52
CA ILE A 492 -23.14 4.43 -17.86
C ILE A 492 -22.89 2.93 -17.85
N SER A 493 -23.89 2.13 -18.25
CA SER A 493 -23.69 0.69 -18.41
C SER A 493 -22.87 0.35 -19.66
N ASN A 494 -22.36 -0.88 -19.72
CA ASN A 494 -22.02 -1.47 -21.02
C ASN A 494 -23.28 -1.59 -21.90
N PHE A 495 -23.04 -1.76 -23.20
CA PHE A 495 -24.07 -2.14 -24.16
C PHE A 495 -24.52 -3.58 -23.94
N ILE A 496 -25.83 -3.80 -24.12
CA ILE A 496 -26.50 -5.09 -24.02
C ILE A 496 -27.30 -5.35 -25.31
N LYS A 497 -27.33 -6.58 -25.79
CA LYS A 497 -28.19 -6.99 -26.91
C LYS A 497 -29.52 -7.51 -26.38
N VAL A 498 -30.64 -7.07 -26.97
CA VAL A 498 -31.97 -7.55 -26.60
C VAL A 498 -32.50 -8.49 -27.68
N ASP A 499 -32.39 -9.78 -27.45
CA ASP A 499 -32.82 -10.80 -28.42
C ASP A 499 -34.33 -11.07 -28.31
N LYS A 500 -34.95 -11.53 -29.40
CA LYS A 500 -36.31 -12.08 -29.32
C LYS A 500 -36.37 -13.15 -28.23
N LYS A 501 -37.47 -13.14 -27.51
CA LYS A 501 -37.91 -14.34 -26.80
C LYS A 501 -38.08 -15.45 -27.84
N GLN A 502 -37.17 -16.43 -27.87
CA GLN A 502 -37.33 -17.55 -28.77
C GLN A 502 -38.58 -18.36 -28.35
N GLY A 503 -39.61 -18.30 -29.20
CA GLY A 503 -40.56 -19.41 -29.33
C GLY A 503 -39.91 -20.54 -30.15
N VAL A 504 -40.54 -21.72 -30.20
CA VAL A 504 -40.12 -22.79 -31.12
C VAL A 504 -40.31 -22.27 -32.56
N THR A 505 -39.23 -21.93 -33.26
CA THR A 505 -39.28 -21.23 -34.56
C THR A 505 -39.15 -22.13 -35.79
N SER A 506 -38.97 -23.45 -35.66
CA SER A 506 -39.09 -24.38 -36.78
C SER A 506 -39.37 -25.82 -36.36
N LEU A 507 -40.27 -26.47 -37.11
CA LEU A 507 -40.36 -27.91 -37.30
C LEU A 507 -39.49 -28.21 -38.52
N ASP A 508 -38.21 -28.52 -38.30
CA ASP A 508 -37.30 -28.81 -39.41
C ASP A 508 -37.71 -30.15 -40.06
N SER A 509 -38.26 -30.12 -41.27
CA SER A 509 -38.78 -31.30 -41.98
C SER A 509 -37.68 -32.15 -42.65
N GLN A 510 -36.47 -32.14 -42.08
CA GLN A 510 -35.29 -32.81 -42.61
C GLN A 510 -34.52 -33.49 -41.46
N SER A 511 -35.16 -34.43 -40.75
CA SER A 511 -34.48 -35.29 -39.77
C SER A 511 -35.08 -36.68 -39.67
N GLU A 512 -34.24 -37.68 -39.38
CA GLU A 512 -34.55 -39.11 -39.23
C GLU A 512 -35.58 -39.42 -38.13
N VAL A 513 -35.89 -38.46 -37.25
CA VAL A 513 -36.89 -38.60 -36.19
C VAL A 513 -38.26 -38.16 -36.69
N SER A 514 -39.24 -39.07 -36.67
CA SER A 514 -40.62 -38.78 -37.07
C SER A 514 -41.60 -39.08 -35.93
N VAL A 515 -42.67 -38.29 -35.83
CA VAL A 515 -43.76 -38.51 -34.86
C VAL A 515 -45.06 -38.66 -35.64
N LYS A 516 -45.77 -39.77 -35.45
CA LYS A 516 -47.04 -40.05 -36.12
C LYS A 516 -48.11 -40.49 -35.11
N ALA A 517 -49.37 -40.18 -35.43
CA ALA A 517 -50.50 -40.57 -34.61
C ALA A 517 -50.89 -41.99 -35.01
N ALA A 518 -50.83 -42.90 -34.04
CA ALA A 518 -51.35 -44.24 -34.15
C ALA A 518 -52.78 -44.30 -33.58
N GLY A 519 -53.55 -45.31 -33.98
CA GLY A 519 -54.89 -45.51 -33.45
C GLY A 519 -54.90 -45.68 -31.91
N ASN A 520 -56.09 -45.58 -31.30
CA ASN A 520 -56.31 -45.77 -29.86
C ASN A 520 -55.55 -44.75 -28.97
N LEU A 521 -55.57 -43.47 -29.34
CA LEU A 521 -54.95 -42.37 -28.58
C LEU A 521 -53.44 -42.56 -28.40
N THR A 522 -52.73 -43.01 -29.42
CA THR A 522 -51.31 -43.35 -29.28
C THR A 522 -50.46 -42.51 -30.24
N ILE A 523 -49.25 -42.16 -29.85
CA ILE A 523 -48.23 -41.60 -30.75
C ILE A 523 -47.07 -42.58 -30.88
N GLU A 524 -46.55 -42.70 -32.09
CA GLU A 524 -45.35 -43.46 -32.41
C GLU A 524 -44.25 -42.48 -32.82
N ILE A 525 -43.07 -42.66 -32.23
CA ILE A 525 -41.89 -41.85 -32.49
C ILE A 525 -40.80 -42.78 -32.99
N GLU A 526 -40.36 -42.55 -34.22
CA GLU A 526 -39.33 -43.36 -34.89
C GLU A 526 -38.02 -42.56 -34.95
N GLY A 527 -36.88 -43.27 -34.96
CA GLY A 527 -35.56 -42.68 -35.19
C GLY A 527 -34.88 -42.05 -33.97
N LEU A 528 -35.39 -42.27 -32.75
CA LEU A 528 -34.78 -41.72 -31.54
C LEU A 528 -33.51 -42.47 -31.13
N PRO A 529 -32.46 -41.77 -30.66
CA PRO A 529 -31.35 -42.40 -29.94
C PRO A 529 -31.86 -43.11 -28.68
N ALA A 530 -31.20 -44.21 -28.29
CA ALA A 530 -31.52 -44.92 -27.06
C ALA A 530 -31.41 -43.99 -25.84
N GLU A 531 -32.38 -44.07 -24.93
CA GLU A 531 -32.52 -43.26 -23.72
C GLU A 531 -32.77 -41.76 -23.98
N ALA A 532 -33.11 -41.34 -25.20
CA ALA A 532 -33.41 -39.93 -25.48
C ALA A 532 -34.68 -39.49 -24.72
N PRO A 533 -34.66 -38.38 -23.97
CA PRO A 533 -35.83 -37.94 -23.23
C PRO A 533 -36.94 -37.46 -24.19
N VAL A 534 -38.17 -37.89 -23.90
CA VAL A 534 -39.39 -37.53 -24.61
C VAL A 534 -40.39 -36.95 -23.62
N PHE A 535 -40.92 -35.77 -23.92
CA PHE A 535 -41.97 -35.11 -23.15
C PHE A 535 -43.15 -34.79 -24.06
N VAL A 536 -44.38 -34.96 -23.59
CA VAL A 536 -45.59 -34.65 -24.35
C VAL A 536 -46.42 -33.65 -23.57
N TYR A 537 -46.83 -32.57 -24.24
CA TYR A 537 -47.63 -31.51 -23.66
C TYR A 537 -48.98 -31.40 -24.37
N ALA A 538 -50.06 -31.19 -23.62
CA ALA A 538 -51.37 -30.84 -24.18
C ALA A 538 -51.39 -29.39 -24.68
N ALA A 539 -52.44 -29.02 -25.41
CA ALA A 539 -52.60 -27.68 -25.99
C ALA A 539 -52.65 -26.54 -24.96
N ASP A 540 -53.00 -26.83 -23.71
CA ASP A 540 -52.99 -25.88 -22.60
C ASP A 540 -51.59 -25.70 -21.94
N GLY A 541 -50.60 -26.45 -22.43
CA GLY A 541 -49.22 -26.41 -21.94
C GLY A 541 -48.92 -27.37 -20.79
N SER A 542 -49.91 -28.14 -20.30
CA SER A 542 -49.69 -29.17 -19.28
C SER A 542 -48.91 -30.36 -19.84
N GLU A 543 -47.96 -30.90 -19.08
CA GLU A 543 -47.26 -32.13 -19.45
C GLU A 543 -48.16 -33.34 -19.18
N VAL A 544 -48.36 -34.18 -20.20
CA VAL A 544 -49.26 -35.34 -20.16
C VAL A 544 -48.54 -36.68 -20.22
N ALA A 545 -47.28 -36.69 -20.66
CA ALA A 545 -46.43 -37.88 -20.63
C ALA A 545 -44.95 -37.54 -20.66
N GLU A 546 -44.14 -38.35 -19.98
CA GLU A 546 -42.68 -38.37 -20.08
C GLU A 546 -42.24 -39.81 -20.35
N ALA A 547 -41.30 -40.01 -21.26
CA ALA A 547 -40.74 -41.32 -21.57
C ALA A 547 -39.26 -41.21 -21.96
N LYS A 548 -38.54 -42.32 -21.82
CA LYS A 548 -37.23 -42.48 -22.44
C LYS A 548 -37.40 -43.23 -23.76
N GLY A 549 -37.01 -42.59 -24.84
CA GLY A 549 -37.17 -43.12 -26.18
C GLY A 549 -36.10 -44.13 -26.58
N SER A 550 -36.48 -45.02 -27.48
CA SER A 550 -35.63 -45.90 -28.29
C SER A 550 -35.98 -45.73 -29.77
N THR A 551 -35.29 -46.45 -30.66
CA THR A 551 -35.49 -46.36 -32.13
C THR A 551 -36.97 -46.37 -32.53
N ASP A 552 -37.78 -47.19 -31.86
CA ASP A 552 -39.25 -47.13 -31.91
C ASP A 552 -39.78 -46.86 -30.50
N THR A 553 -40.53 -45.78 -30.31
CA THR A 553 -41.12 -45.39 -29.02
C THR A 553 -42.61 -45.14 -29.19
N THR A 554 -43.43 -45.70 -28.28
CA THR A 554 -44.89 -45.57 -28.34
C THR A 554 -45.42 -45.01 -27.04
N ILE A 555 -46.21 -43.93 -27.10
CA ILE A 555 -46.77 -43.25 -25.93
C ILE A 555 -48.28 -43.13 -26.07
N LYS A 556 -49.02 -43.55 -25.04
CA LYS A 556 -50.48 -43.44 -24.98
C LYS A 556 -50.90 -42.12 -24.33
N LEU A 557 -51.83 -41.43 -24.98
CA LEU A 557 -52.32 -40.11 -24.61
C LEU A 557 -53.67 -40.19 -23.90
N PRO A 558 -53.98 -39.22 -23.02
CA PRO A 558 -55.17 -39.28 -22.18
C PRO A 558 -56.48 -39.02 -22.94
N ALA A 559 -56.46 -38.25 -24.03
CA ALA A 559 -57.64 -37.91 -24.82
C ALA A 559 -57.30 -37.54 -26.28
N ALA A 560 -58.30 -37.52 -27.15
CA ALA A 560 -58.15 -36.97 -28.50
C ALA A 560 -57.91 -35.46 -28.43
N GLY A 561 -56.98 -34.94 -29.23
CA GLY A 561 -56.62 -33.54 -29.18
C GLY A 561 -55.28 -33.21 -29.80
N LEU A 562 -54.90 -31.94 -29.64
CA LEU A 562 -53.64 -31.40 -30.12
C LEU A 562 -52.56 -31.48 -29.03
N TYR A 563 -51.39 -32.02 -29.39
CA TYR A 563 -50.25 -32.19 -28.50
C TYR A 563 -48.96 -31.63 -29.11
N ILE A 564 -48.03 -31.25 -28.22
CA ILE A 564 -46.65 -30.92 -28.54
C ILE A 564 -45.74 -32.00 -27.96
N VAL A 565 -45.02 -32.74 -28.80
CA VAL A 565 -44.07 -33.78 -28.41
C VAL A 565 -42.66 -33.22 -28.49
N ARG A 566 -41.94 -33.14 -27.38
CA ARG A 566 -40.53 -32.77 -27.35
C ARG A 566 -39.66 -34.02 -27.26
N ALA A 567 -38.81 -34.23 -28.26
CA ALA A 567 -37.91 -35.38 -28.30
C ALA A 567 -36.62 -35.03 -29.06
N ALA A 568 -35.47 -35.54 -28.61
CA ALA A 568 -34.16 -35.33 -29.23
C ALA A 568 -33.85 -33.84 -29.54
N GLY A 569 -34.20 -32.95 -28.62
CA GLY A 569 -33.99 -31.49 -28.78
C GLY A 569 -34.95 -30.79 -29.75
N ARG A 570 -35.95 -31.49 -30.29
CA ARG A 570 -36.96 -30.97 -31.24
C ARG A 570 -38.35 -30.97 -30.62
N SER A 571 -39.28 -30.23 -31.21
CA SER A 571 -40.70 -30.19 -30.82
C SER A 571 -41.58 -30.51 -32.03
N PHE A 572 -42.52 -31.44 -31.89
CA PHE A 572 -43.43 -31.89 -32.92
C PHE A 572 -44.88 -31.56 -32.55
N LYS A 573 -45.65 -31.03 -33.50
CA LYS A 573 -47.08 -30.80 -33.32
C LYS A 573 -47.85 -31.98 -33.90
N ILE A 574 -48.70 -32.62 -33.10
CA ILE A 574 -49.48 -33.77 -33.54
C ILE A 574 -50.92 -33.69 -33.07
N TYR A 575 -51.84 -34.07 -33.96
CA TYR A 575 -53.24 -34.21 -33.64
C TYR A 575 -53.58 -35.71 -33.58
N VAL A 576 -54.10 -36.16 -32.44
CA VAL A 576 -54.48 -37.55 -32.22
C VAL A 576 -56.00 -37.63 -32.13
N LYS A 577 -56.58 -38.55 -32.91
CA LYS A 577 -58.02 -38.77 -33.01
C LYS A 577 -58.51 -39.82 -32.03
#